data_AF-A0A956A0L2-F1
#
_entry.id   AF-A0A956A0L2-F1
#
_cell.length_a   1.000
_cell.length_b   1.000
_cell.length_c   1.000
_cell.angle_alpha   90.00
_cell.angle_beta   90.00
_cell.angle_gamma   90.00
#
_symmetry.space_group_name_H-M   'P 1'
#
loop_
_entity.id
_entity.type
_entity.pdbx_description
1 polymer ?
#
loop_
_entity_poly.entity_id
_entity_poly.type
_entity_poly.pdbx_seq_one_letter_code
_entity_poly.pdbx_strand_id
1 'polypeptide(L)' 'STPGTESVAAGGRLQSVFAPSADDWLVRRVKQARDPARVVVVTADRKLANRARHHGARVLSPREFLARKA' A
#
# COMPACT_ATOMS: atom_id res chain seq x y z
N SER A 1 1.27 -19.55 -14.94
CA SER A 1 1.25 -18.08 -14.74
C SER A 1 2.50 -17.66 -14.02
N THR A 2 3.42 -16.99 -14.71
CA THR A 2 4.72 -16.55 -14.20
C THR A 2 4.51 -15.50 -13.08
N PRO A 3 5.15 -15.62 -11.91
CA PRO A 3 5.09 -14.57 -10.89
C PRO A 3 5.82 -13.31 -11.40
N GLY A 4 5.16 -12.15 -11.26
CA GLY A 4 5.64 -10.87 -11.77
C GLY A 4 7.00 -10.48 -11.20
N THR A 5 7.89 -10.03 -12.08
CA THR A 5 9.24 -9.57 -11.78
C THR A 5 9.18 -8.32 -10.91
N GLU A 6 9.72 -8.42 -9.70
CA GLU A 6 9.97 -7.27 -8.83
C GLU A 6 11.12 -6.45 -9.43
N SER A 7 10.91 -5.17 -9.72
CA SER A 7 11.98 -4.26 -10.13
C SER A 7 12.26 -3.28 -9.00
N VAL A 8 13.44 -3.41 -8.39
CA VAL A 8 13.91 -2.51 -7.34
C VAL A 8 14.80 -1.47 -8.01
N ALA A 9 14.33 -0.22 -8.10
CA ALA A 9 15.16 0.86 -8.60
C ALA A 9 16.35 1.11 -7.64
N ALA A 10 17.55 1.20 -8.19
CA ALA A 10 18.78 1.46 -7.45
C ALA A 10 18.68 2.81 -6.73
N GLY A 11 18.51 2.76 -5.40
CA GLY A 11 18.15 3.91 -4.55
C GLY A 11 17.36 3.55 -3.28
N GLY A 12 16.93 2.30 -3.13
CA GLY A 12 16.83 1.60 -1.83
C GLY A 12 15.63 1.90 -0.90
N ARG A 13 14.59 2.64 -1.33
CA ARG A 13 13.36 2.85 -0.51
C ARG A 13 12.04 2.71 -1.27
N LEU A 14 12.08 2.39 -2.56
CA LEU A 14 10.90 2.22 -3.40
C LEU A 14 10.88 0.81 -3.98
N GLN A 15 9.79 0.08 -3.73
CA GLN A 15 9.52 -1.22 -4.33
C GLN A 15 8.30 -1.08 -5.24
N SER A 16 8.44 -1.45 -6.51
CA SER A 16 7.31 -1.57 -7.44
C SER A 16 6.90 -3.04 -7.54
N VAL A 17 5.60 -3.30 -7.40
CA VAL A 17 5.05 -4.66 -7.41
C VAL A 17 3.88 -4.73 -8.37
N PHE A 18 3.97 -5.68 -9.32
CA PHE A 18 2.86 -6.02 -10.22
C PHE A 18 2.09 -7.19 -9.64
N ALA A 19 0.80 -6.99 -9.38
CA ALA A 19 -0.09 -8.00 -8.83
C ALA A 19 -1.37 -8.09 -9.67
N PRO A 20 -2.03 -9.26 -9.73
CA PRO A 20 -3.34 -9.39 -10.39
C PRO A 20 -4.42 -8.46 -9.80
N SER A 21 -4.28 -8.14 -8.51
CA SER A 21 -5.14 -7.22 -7.77
C SER A 21 -4.27 -6.40 -6.81
N ALA A 22 -4.19 -5.09 -7.05
CA ALA A 22 -3.47 -4.17 -6.18
C ALA A 22 -4.09 -4.14 -4.77
N ASP A 23 -5.42 -4.10 -4.70
CA ASP A 23 -6.18 -4.08 -3.45
C ASP A 23 -5.87 -5.28 -2.56
N ASP A 24 -5.94 -6.50 -3.12
CA ASP A 24 -5.70 -7.72 -2.34
C ASP A 24 -4.25 -7.85 -1.93
N TRP A 25 -3.33 -7.42 -2.80
CA TRP A 25 -1.91 -7.37 -2.48
C TRP A 25 -1.64 -6.41 -1.31
N LEU A 26 -2.19 -5.19 -1.35
CA LEU A 26 -2.05 -4.19 -0.30
C LEU A 26 -2.66 -4.64 1.02
N VAL A 27 -3.88 -5.19 1.00
CA VAL A 27 -4.56 -5.70 2.20
C VAL A 27 -3.77 -6.86 2.82
N ARG A 28 -3.25 -7.78 2.00
CA ARG A 28 -2.37 -8.87 2.48
C ARG A 28 -1.10 -8.30 3.13
N ARG A 29 -0.48 -7.29 2.52
CA ARG A 29 0.72 -6.66 3.06
C ARG A 29 0.47 -5.98 4.41
N VAL A 30 -0.67 -5.31 4.56
CA VAL A 30 -1.13 -4.73 5.83
C VAL A 30 -1.32 -5.81 6.89
N LYS A 31 -2.06 -6.89 6.57
CA LYS A 31 -2.31 -8.02 7.49
C LYS A 31 -1.03 -8.68 8.00
N GLN A 32 0.00 -8.74 7.17
CA GLN A 32 1.29 -9.36 7.49
C GLN A 32 2.27 -8.40 8.17
N ALA A 33 1.93 -7.12 8.33
CA ALA A 33 2.80 -6.17 9.01
C ALA A 33 2.82 -6.46 10.52
N ARG A 34 4.01 -6.39 11.13
CA ARG A 34 4.18 -6.56 12.59
C ARG A 34 3.39 -5.52 13.39
N ASP A 35 3.29 -4.30 12.86
CA ASP A 35 2.51 -3.20 13.43
C ASP A 35 1.74 -2.50 12.29
N PRO A 36 0.49 -2.90 12.02
CA PRO A 36 -0.33 -2.32 10.96
C PRO A 36 -0.56 -0.82 11.11
N ALA A 37 -0.55 -0.28 12.34
CA ALA A 37 -0.76 1.15 12.59
C ALA A 37 0.38 2.03 12.06
N ARG A 38 1.55 1.45 11.81
CA ARG A 38 2.68 2.11 11.13
C ARG A 38 2.59 2.07 9.61
N VAL A 39 1.68 1.28 9.05
CA VAL A 39 1.47 1.21 7.60
C VAL A 39 0.49 2.30 7.19
N VAL A 40 0.87 3.08 6.17
CA VAL A 40 0.00 4.07 5.53
C VAL A 40 -0.36 3.57 4.14
N VAL A 41 -1.65 3.35 3.89
CA VAL A 41 -2.18 3.08 2.55
C VAL A 41 -2.67 4.40 1.96
N VAL A 42 -2.13 4.78 0.80
CA VAL A 42 -2.55 5.98 0.09
C VAL A 42 -3.50 5.56 -1.03
N THR A 43 -4.77 5.97 -0.96
CA THR A 43 -5.77 5.63 -1.97
C THR A 43 -6.96 6.60 -1.95
N ALA A 44 -7.58 6.82 -3.11
CA ALA A 44 -8.88 7.48 -3.21
C ALA A 44 -10.05 6.47 -3.24
N ASP A 45 -9.77 5.17 -3.36
CA ASP A 45 -10.78 4.12 -3.38
C ASP A 45 -11.34 3.86 -1.97
N ARG A 46 -12.65 4.06 -1.81
CA ARG A 46 -13.33 3.92 -0.51
C ARG A 46 -13.41 2.47 -0.02
N LYS A 47 -13.52 1.48 -0.91
CA LYS A 47 -13.57 0.07 -0.54
C LYS A 47 -12.21 -0.40 -0.02
N LEU A 48 -11.13 -0.08 -0.73
CA LEU A 48 -9.77 -0.37 -0.28
C LEU A 48 -9.46 0.35 1.03
N ALA A 49 -9.81 1.64 1.12
CA ALA A 49 -9.63 2.41 2.35
C ALA A 49 -10.28 1.74 3.56
N ASN A 50 -11.53 1.31 3.44
CA ASN A 50 -12.25 0.65 4.53
C ASN A 50 -11.61 -0.70 4.90
N ARG A 51 -11.24 -1.51 3.91
CA ARG A 51 -10.54 -2.79 4.14
C ARG A 51 -9.19 -2.60 4.84
N ALA A 52 -8.41 -1.60 4.42
CA ALA A 52 -7.12 -1.27 5.02
C ALA A 52 -7.27 -0.80 6.48
N ARG A 53 -8.22 0.11 6.74
CA ARG A 53 -8.53 0.57 8.11
C ARG A 53 -9.01 -0.56 9.01
N HIS A 54 -9.84 -1.46 8.49
CA HIS A 54 -10.32 -2.63 9.23
C HIS A 54 -9.16 -3.51 9.74
N HIS A 55 -8.03 -3.55 9.02
CA HIS A 55 -6.82 -4.26 9.44
C HIS A 55 -5.80 -3.37 10.17
N GLY A 56 -6.21 -2.19 10.65
CA GLY A 56 -5.39 -1.33 11.50
C GLY A 56 -4.45 -0.38 10.76
N ALA A 57 -4.47 -0.34 9.42
CA ALA A 57 -3.67 0.62 8.68
C ALA A 57 -4.22 2.05 8.79
N ARG A 58 -3.31 3.02 8.73
CA ARG A 58 -3.66 4.42 8.48
C ARG A 58 -3.95 4.58 6.99
N VAL A 59 -4.93 5.43 6.65
CA VAL A 59 -5.28 5.71 5.26
C VAL A 59 -5.21 7.21 5.00
N LEU A 60 -4.57 7.57 3.89
CA LEU A 60 -4.56 8.93 3.36
C LEU A 60 -5.13 8.93 1.93
N SER A 61 -5.78 10.02 1.57
CA SER A 61 -6.01 10.33 0.15
C SER A 61 -4.69 10.73 -0.53
N PRO A 62 -4.60 10.61 -1.86
CA PRO A 62 -3.45 11.10 -2.62
C PRO A 62 -3.15 12.58 -2.35
N ARG A 63 -4.19 13.41 -2.23
CA ARG A 63 -4.04 14.85 -1.95
C ARG A 63 -3.43 15.10 -0.56
N GLU A 64 -3.90 14.41 0.48
CA GLU A 64 -3.33 14.53 1.82
C GLU A 64 -1.88 14.04 1.89
N PHE A 65 -1.55 12.99 1.14
CA PHE A 65 -0.19 12.49 1.08
C PHE A 65 0.76 13.50 0.43
N LEU A 66 0.36 14.09 -0.72
CA LEU A 66 1.15 15.09 -1.41
C LEU A 66 1.34 16.36 -0.58
N ALA A 67 0.31 16.81 0.14
CA ALA A 67 0.41 17.98 1.02
C ALA A 67 1.39 17.81 2.19
N ARG A 68 1.77 16.58 2.56
CA ARG A 68 2.78 16.28 3.60
C ARG A 68 4.20 16.14 3.06
N LYS A 69 4.36 16.19 1.74
CA LYS A 69 5.64 16.05 1.04
C LYS A 69 6.10 17.37 0.39
N ALA A 70 5.22 18.38 0.36
CA ALA A 70 5.59 19.78 0.18
C ALA A 70 6.19 20.32 1.49
#